data_AF-A0A1I4ACS1-F1
#
_entry.id   AF-A0A1I4ACS1-F1
#
_cell.length_a   1.000
_cell.length_b   1.000
_cell.length_c   1.000
_cell.angle_alpha   90.00
_cell.angle_beta   90.00
_cell.angle_gamma   90.00
#
_symmetry.space_group_name_H-M   'P 1'
#
loop_
_entity.id
_entity.type
_entity.pdbx_description
1 polymer ?
#
loop_
_entity_poly.entity_id
_entity_poly.type
_entity_poly.pdbx_seq_one_letter_code
_entity_poly.pdbx_strand_id
1 'polypeptide(L)'
;MLIVGFSCLSSKKARTEAPDEKNPQVQTIVPDTFILPRIPEIMKDPEERAKYLVMHYWDRFDFADRNLIQRPEITEQAFVDYINILGYVPKENVDVSVVYTLQKAEIDTMMYVHFTELFEKYLYDPNSPFRNEEYYLPVLQEVVSSPLLTEERRSRYGFQQEMSRQNRVGESANDFTYTVSAGQSFRLYDLKSEYTLLMFTNPGCSTCAAVTERLRESKELKDALALNSPTRTMLTILALSPDSDPEEWKAPLSEIPAQWVYAYDKSGEITKKRLYDIKAFPTLYLLNKDKKVILKDTSIEAIESFFSVR
;
A
#
# COMPACT_ATOMS: atom_id res chain seq x y z
N MET A 1 -22.39 47.98 86.00
CA MET A 1 -23.56 47.96 85.10
C MET A 1 -23.15 47.22 83.84
N LEU A 2 -23.89 46.17 83.47
CA LEU A 2 -23.71 45.42 82.23
C LEU A 2 -23.71 46.37 81.01
N ILE A 3 -22.98 46.01 79.95
CA ILE A 3 -23.52 45.82 78.60
C ILE A 3 -22.52 45.01 77.75
N VAL A 4 -23.09 44.07 77.02
CA VAL A 4 -22.50 43.08 76.13
C VAL A 4 -22.12 43.71 74.79
N GLY A 5 -21.02 43.27 74.18
CA GLY A 5 -20.70 43.52 72.78
C GLY A 5 -19.90 42.35 72.19
N PHE A 6 -20.55 41.54 71.35
CA PHE A 6 -19.94 40.46 70.58
C PHE A 6 -19.34 41.01 69.28
N SER A 7 -18.14 40.56 68.92
CA SER A 7 -17.64 40.55 67.53
C SER A 7 -16.59 39.45 67.39
N CYS A 8 -17.00 38.33 66.79
CA CYS A 8 -16.14 37.19 66.47
C CYS A 8 -15.23 37.49 65.27
N LEU A 9 -13.92 37.27 65.43
CA LEU A 9 -12.96 37.18 64.32
C LEU A 9 -12.65 35.70 64.03
N SER A 10 -12.82 35.35 62.76
CA SER A 10 -12.66 34.03 62.16
C SER A 10 -11.18 33.65 62.03
N SER A 11 -10.81 32.46 62.49
CA SER A 11 -9.47 31.88 62.35
C SER A 11 -9.42 30.94 61.13
N LYS A 12 -8.62 31.31 60.13
CA LYS A 12 -8.31 30.48 58.95
C LYS A 12 -7.58 29.20 59.38
N LYS A 13 -8.12 28.03 59.03
CA LYS A 13 -7.37 26.76 58.94
C LYS A 13 -7.33 26.35 57.48
N ALA A 14 -6.11 26.17 56.97
CA ALA A 14 -5.82 25.64 55.65
C ALA A 14 -6.39 24.22 55.50
N ARG A 15 -7.06 23.97 54.39
CA ARG A 15 -7.56 22.65 53.99
C ARG A 15 -6.80 22.24 52.74
N THR A 16 -6.09 21.13 52.83
CA THR A 16 -5.36 20.48 51.75
C THR A 16 -6.37 19.96 50.73
N GLU A 17 -6.29 20.41 49.48
CA GLU A 17 -7.06 19.87 48.36
C GLU A 17 -6.44 18.54 47.90
N ALA A 18 -7.29 17.53 47.75
CA ALA A 18 -6.94 16.26 47.10
C ALA A 18 -6.96 16.44 45.58
N PRO A 19 -6.17 15.67 44.81
CA PRO A 19 -6.13 15.82 43.36
C PRO A 19 -7.40 15.24 42.73
N ASP A 20 -8.02 16.08 41.90
CA ASP A 20 -9.23 15.82 41.13
C ASP A 20 -9.02 14.64 40.16
N GLU A 21 -9.84 13.60 40.28
CA GLU A 21 -9.87 12.47 39.36
C GLU A 21 -10.34 12.95 37.98
N LYS A 22 -9.46 12.77 36.98
CA LYS A 22 -9.72 13.14 35.59
C LYS A 22 -10.93 12.37 35.03
N ASN A 23 -12.01 13.09 34.81
CA ASN A 23 -13.16 12.65 34.01
C ASN A 23 -12.69 12.33 32.57
N PRO A 24 -13.13 11.23 31.92
CA PRO A 24 -12.79 10.97 30.52
C PRO A 24 -13.40 12.10 29.67
N GLN A 25 -12.58 12.83 28.92
CA GLN A 25 -13.10 13.88 28.03
C GLN A 25 -13.98 13.23 26.97
N VAL A 26 -15.29 13.45 27.07
CA VAL A 26 -16.27 13.08 26.03
C VAL A 26 -15.89 13.87 24.77
N GLN A 27 -15.31 13.18 23.79
CA GLN A 27 -14.86 13.80 22.56
C GLN A 27 -16.08 14.13 21.68
N THR A 28 -16.22 15.40 21.28
CA THR A 28 -17.35 15.87 20.48
C THR A 28 -17.19 15.49 19.01
N ILE A 29 -18.21 14.85 18.43
CA ILE A 29 -18.36 14.59 16.99
C ILE A 29 -18.70 15.92 16.31
N VAL A 30 -18.02 16.25 15.21
CA VAL A 30 -18.25 17.50 14.45
C VAL A 30 -18.56 17.15 12.99
N PRO A 31 -19.72 17.59 12.45
CA PRO A 31 -20.19 17.14 11.13
C PRO A 31 -19.57 17.89 9.93
N ASP A 32 -18.92 19.04 10.15
CA ASP A 32 -18.47 19.92 9.06
C ASP A 32 -16.97 19.87 8.76
N THR A 33 -16.20 19.08 9.50
CA THR A 33 -14.79 18.86 9.24
C THR A 33 -14.31 17.59 9.93
N PHE A 34 -13.27 16.97 9.39
CA PHE A 34 -12.61 15.85 10.07
C PHE A 34 -11.75 16.38 11.22
N ILE A 35 -11.84 15.75 12.40
CA ILE A 35 -11.04 16.17 13.55
C ILE A 35 -10.23 15.01 14.10
N LEU A 36 -8.90 15.20 14.08
CA LEU A 36 -7.96 14.25 14.65
C LEU A 36 -8.19 14.00 16.16
N PRO A 37 -7.87 12.80 16.65
CA PRO A 37 -7.90 12.51 18.07
C PRO A 37 -6.88 13.39 18.82
N ARG A 38 -7.21 13.77 20.06
CA ARG A 38 -6.27 14.50 20.92
C ARG A 38 -5.29 13.51 21.54
N ILE A 39 -4.04 13.54 21.09
CA ILE A 39 -2.97 12.73 21.68
C ILE A 39 -2.71 13.22 23.12
N PRO A 40 -2.74 12.33 24.14
CA PRO A 40 -2.49 12.74 25.53
C PRO A 40 -1.15 13.45 25.69
N GLU A 41 -1.14 14.62 26.34
CA GLU A 41 0.09 15.41 26.52
C GLU A 41 1.18 14.69 27.32
N ILE A 42 0.77 13.72 28.16
CA ILE A 42 1.67 12.85 28.92
C ILE A 42 2.46 11.89 28.03
N MET A 43 1.95 11.60 26.83
CA MET A 43 2.59 10.71 25.87
C MET A 43 3.63 11.49 25.08
N LYS A 44 4.89 11.34 25.49
CA LYS A 44 6.04 12.06 24.91
C LYS A 44 6.78 11.26 23.85
N ASP A 45 6.76 9.94 23.94
CA ASP A 45 7.47 9.06 23.01
C ASP A 45 6.88 9.15 21.59
N PRO A 46 7.68 9.46 20.55
CA PRO A 46 7.18 9.63 19.19
C PRO A 46 6.51 8.38 18.61
N GLU A 47 7.01 7.18 18.90
CA GLU A 47 6.46 5.93 18.36
C GLU A 47 5.10 5.62 18.99
N GLU A 48 4.99 5.77 20.31
CA GLU A 48 3.71 5.62 21.01
C GLU A 48 2.68 6.67 20.56
N ARG A 49 3.12 7.90 20.27
CA ARG A 49 2.25 8.95 19.72
C ARG A 49 1.75 8.61 18.32
N ALA A 50 2.62 8.10 17.44
CA ALA A 50 2.24 7.67 16.09
C ALA A 50 1.24 6.50 16.14
N LYS A 51 1.53 5.49 16.98
CA LYS A 51 0.63 4.37 17.24
C LYS A 51 -0.72 4.82 17.77
N TYR A 52 -0.74 5.74 18.75
CA TYR A 52 -1.99 6.29 19.28
C TYR A 52 -2.79 6.99 18.17
N LEU A 53 -2.12 7.83 17.37
CA LEU A 53 -2.78 8.57 16.28
C LEU A 53 -3.43 7.63 15.28
N VAL A 54 -2.73 6.58 14.83
CA VAL A 54 -3.24 5.57 13.89
C VAL A 54 -4.44 4.84 14.49
N MET A 55 -4.31 4.33 15.72
CA MET A 55 -5.36 3.52 16.37
C MET A 55 -6.62 4.31 16.72
N HIS A 56 -6.50 5.61 16.99
CA HIS A 56 -7.60 6.49 17.39
C HIS A 56 -8.05 7.43 16.26
N TYR A 57 -7.51 7.27 15.05
CA TYR A 57 -7.69 8.22 13.95
C TYR A 57 -9.17 8.52 13.68
N TRP A 58 -9.98 7.46 13.65
CA TRP A 58 -11.40 7.51 13.29
C TRP A 58 -12.34 7.66 14.49
N ASP A 59 -11.85 7.84 15.72
CA ASP A 59 -12.69 7.83 16.93
C ASP A 59 -13.73 8.95 16.99
N ARG A 60 -13.50 10.05 16.26
CA ARG A 60 -14.39 11.21 16.22
C ARG A 60 -15.20 11.30 14.92
N PHE A 61 -15.03 10.33 14.02
CA PHE A 61 -15.78 10.23 12.78
C PHE A 61 -17.11 9.50 13.04
N ASP A 62 -18.22 10.07 12.56
CA ASP A 62 -19.54 9.46 12.72
C ASP A 62 -19.83 8.49 11.57
N PHE A 63 -19.54 7.21 11.78
CA PHE A 63 -19.81 6.17 10.78
C PHE A 63 -21.31 5.93 10.52
N ALA A 64 -22.21 6.47 11.35
CA ALA A 64 -23.66 6.40 11.11
C ALA A 64 -24.18 7.55 10.24
N ASP A 65 -23.42 8.64 10.08
CA ASP A 65 -23.81 9.79 9.26
C ASP A 65 -23.52 9.55 7.77
N ARG A 66 -24.54 9.07 7.06
CA ARG A 66 -24.48 8.83 5.61
C ARG A 66 -24.22 10.10 4.78
N ASN A 67 -24.44 11.30 5.30
CA ASN A 67 -24.14 12.52 4.56
C ASN A 67 -22.62 12.64 4.31
N LEU A 68 -21.79 12.08 5.19
CA LEU A 68 -20.33 12.10 5.04
C LEU A 68 -19.84 11.29 3.82
N ILE A 69 -20.62 10.33 3.32
CA ILE A 69 -20.31 9.60 2.07
C ILE A 69 -20.32 10.57 0.86
N GLN A 70 -21.19 11.57 0.89
CA GLN A 70 -21.32 12.57 -0.18
C GLN A 70 -20.41 13.78 0.01
N ARG A 71 -19.50 13.72 0.99
CA ARG A 71 -18.55 14.79 1.33
C ARG A 71 -17.11 14.30 1.19
N PRO A 72 -16.64 14.03 -0.04
CA PRO A 72 -15.27 13.56 -0.26
C PRO A 72 -14.22 14.55 0.25
N GLU A 73 -14.53 15.86 0.29
CA GLU A 73 -13.66 16.89 0.88
C GLU A 73 -13.40 16.68 2.39
N ILE A 74 -14.23 15.87 3.06
CA ILE A 74 -14.03 15.44 4.44
C ILE A 74 -13.54 13.99 4.47
N THR A 75 -14.36 13.05 4.00
CA THR A 75 -14.16 11.61 4.26
C THR A 75 -13.02 11.05 3.44
N GLU A 76 -12.97 11.35 2.14
CA GLU A 76 -11.93 10.85 1.26
C GLU A 76 -10.58 11.52 1.57
N GLN A 77 -10.58 12.84 1.85
CA GLN A 77 -9.37 13.52 2.30
C GLN A 77 -8.84 12.95 3.62
N ALA A 78 -9.71 12.75 4.62
CA ALA A 78 -9.31 12.11 5.88
C ALA A 78 -8.79 10.68 5.68
N PHE A 79 -9.35 9.95 4.72
CA PHE A 79 -8.87 8.62 4.36
C PHE A 79 -7.47 8.66 3.71
N VAL A 80 -7.20 9.61 2.82
CA VAL A 80 -5.86 9.82 2.23
C VAL A 80 -4.84 10.20 3.31
N ASP A 81 -5.22 11.06 4.25
CA ASP A 81 -4.36 11.43 5.37
C ASP A 81 -4.11 10.23 6.30
N TYR A 82 -5.11 9.36 6.49
CA TYR A 82 -5.00 8.12 7.25
C TYR A 82 -3.98 7.16 6.62
N ILE A 83 -4.08 6.86 5.33
CA ILE A 83 -3.14 5.93 4.66
C ILE A 83 -1.71 6.45 4.69
N ASN A 84 -1.50 7.77 4.62
CA ASN A 84 -0.19 8.40 4.69
C ASN A 84 0.49 8.20 6.04
N ILE A 85 -0.27 8.15 7.14
CA ILE A 85 0.31 7.99 8.48
C ILE A 85 0.58 6.52 8.85
N LEU A 86 0.04 5.55 8.12
CA LEU A 86 0.25 4.12 8.38
C LEU A 86 1.74 3.73 8.30
N GLY A 87 2.52 4.41 7.46
CA GLY A 87 3.95 4.15 7.31
C GLY A 87 4.81 4.50 8.52
N TYR A 88 4.27 5.17 9.55
CA TYR A 88 5.00 5.55 10.76
C TYR A 88 4.87 4.53 11.91
N VAL A 89 4.15 3.43 11.71
CA VAL A 89 3.94 2.41 12.73
C VAL A 89 4.31 1.03 12.19
N PRO A 90 4.65 0.07 13.07
CA PRO A 90 4.88 -1.31 12.65
C PRO A 90 3.68 -1.91 11.92
N LYS A 91 3.94 -2.88 11.02
CA LYS A 91 2.91 -3.49 10.17
C LYS A 91 1.76 -4.08 11.00
N GLU A 92 2.06 -4.66 12.16
CA GLU A 92 1.06 -5.26 13.04
C GLU A 92 0.04 -4.21 13.53
N ASN A 93 0.47 -2.96 13.73
CA ASN A 93 -0.42 -1.86 14.10
C ASN A 93 -1.24 -1.37 12.90
N VAL A 94 -0.65 -1.35 11.71
CA VAL A 94 -1.39 -1.04 10.47
C VAL A 94 -2.51 -2.06 10.26
N ASP A 95 -2.21 -3.35 10.32
CA ASP A 95 -3.16 -4.44 10.08
C ASP A 95 -4.35 -4.35 11.04
N VAL A 96 -4.09 -4.11 12.33
CA VAL A 96 -5.16 -3.91 13.32
C VAL A 96 -5.97 -2.65 13.03
N SER A 97 -5.32 -1.54 12.70
CA SER A 97 -5.99 -0.26 12.50
C SER A 97 -6.91 -0.27 11.28
N VAL A 98 -6.47 -0.81 10.13
CA VAL A 98 -7.31 -0.86 8.92
C VAL A 98 -8.54 -1.75 9.08
N VAL A 99 -8.39 -2.87 9.80
CA VAL A 99 -9.53 -3.74 10.17
C VAL A 99 -10.46 -3.02 11.13
N TYR A 100 -9.92 -2.33 12.15
CA TYR A 100 -10.73 -1.58 13.11
C TYR A 100 -11.54 -0.46 12.45
N THR A 101 -10.99 0.23 11.45
CA THR A 101 -11.72 1.23 10.64
C THR A 101 -12.93 0.61 9.95
N LEU A 102 -12.79 -0.58 9.36
CA LEU A 102 -13.93 -1.27 8.72
C LEU A 102 -14.97 -1.72 9.75
N GLN A 103 -14.54 -2.27 10.88
CA GLN A 103 -15.43 -2.67 11.97
C GLN A 103 -16.25 -1.50 12.51
N LYS A 104 -15.66 -0.30 12.60
CA LYS A 104 -16.40 0.93 12.95
C LYS A 104 -17.46 1.27 11.91
N ALA A 105 -17.18 1.05 10.63
CA ALA A 105 -18.10 1.31 9.52
C ALA A 105 -19.27 0.30 9.45
N GLU A 106 -19.18 -0.86 10.11
CA GLU A 106 -20.25 -1.88 10.12
C GLU A 106 -21.59 -1.40 10.68
N ILE A 107 -21.58 -0.31 11.46
CA ILE A 107 -22.80 0.31 11.98
C ILE A 107 -23.79 0.72 10.88
N ASP A 108 -23.29 0.99 9.67
CA ASP A 108 -24.09 1.31 8.50
C ASP A 108 -23.56 0.64 7.24
N THR A 109 -24.39 -0.15 6.56
CA THR A 109 -23.98 -0.91 5.37
C THR A 109 -23.46 -0.02 4.23
N MET A 110 -24.03 1.18 4.02
CA MET A 110 -23.55 2.06 2.96
C MET A 110 -22.20 2.68 3.33
N MET A 111 -21.99 3.02 4.61
CA MET A 111 -20.69 3.49 5.09
C MET A 111 -19.63 2.40 4.99
N TYR A 112 -19.94 1.17 5.40
CA TYR A 112 -19.06 0.01 5.27
C TYR A 112 -18.63 -0.24 3.82
N VAL A 113 -19.61 -0.22 2.91
CA VAL A 113 -19.37 -0.31 1.46
C VAL A 113 -18.46 0.81 0.97
N HIS A 114 -18.74 2.05 1.37
CA HIS A 114 -17.95 3.22 0.97
C HIS A 114 -16.49 3.12 1.43
N PHE A 115 -16.24 2.78 2.69
CA PHE A 115 -14.87 2.61 3.19
C PHE A 115 -14.15 1.44 2.52
N THR A 116 -14.86 0.34 2.22
CA THR A 116 -14.27 -0.76 1.46
C THR A 116 -13.83 -0.30 0.06
N GLU A 117 -14.66 0.51 -0.62
CA GLU A 117 -14.32 1.09 -1.93
C GLU A 117 -13.17 2.09 -1.86
N LEU A 118 -13.05 2.87 -0.76
CA LEU A 118 -11.88 3.74 -0.54
C LEU A 118 -10.60 2.93 -0.38
N PHE A 119 -10.61 1.85 0.42
CA PHE A 119 -9.46 0.95 0.54
C PHE A 119 -9.05 0.36 -0.81
N GLU A 120 -10.01 -0.11 -1.61
CA GLU A 120 -9.73 -0.61 -2.95
C GLU A 120 -9.15 0.50 -3.86
N LYS A 121 -9.83 1.65 -3.93
CA LYS A 121 -9.45 2.79 -4.77
C LYS A 121 -8.02 3.23 -4.51
N TYR A 122 -7.60 3.27 -3.26
CA TYR A 122 -6.29 3.80 -2.91
C TYR A 122 -5.20 2.75 -2.81
N LEU A 123 -5.50 1.56 -2.27
CA LEU A 123 -4.47 0.56 -2.00
C LEU A 123 -4.33 -0.48 -3.12
N TYR A 124 -5.28 -0.58 -4.06
CA TYR A 124 -5.30 -1.62 -5.08
C TYR A 124 -5.45 -1.11 -6.53
N ASP A 125 -6.19 -0.02 -6.77
CA ASP A 125 -6.39 0.52 -8.13
C ASP A 125 -5.04 0.88 -8.80
N PRO A 126 -4.75 0.41 -10.03
CA PRO A 126 -3.48 0.67 -10.71
C PRO A 126 -3.17 2.16 -10.97
N ASN A 127 -4.18 3.04 -10.94
CA ASN A 127 -4.00 4.49 -11.13
C ASN A 127 -3.76 5.22 -9.81
N SER A 128 -3.89 4.56 -8.65
CA SER A 128 -3.60 5.18 -7.37
C SER A 128 -2.09 5.35 -7.15
N PRO A 129 -1.62 6.50 -6.65
CA PRO A 129 -0.23 6.65 -6.23
C PRO A 129 0.05 6.02 -4.85
N PHE A 130 -0.98 5.55 -4.13
CA PHE A 130 -0.89 5.01 -2.77
C PHE A 130 -1.00 3.48 -2.68
N ARG A 131 -0.82 2.78 -3.81
CA ARG A 131 -0.97 1.32 -3.87
C ARG A 131 -0.08 0.65 -2.83
N ASN A 132 -0.69 -0.23 -2.04
CA ASN A 132 0.01 -1.04 -1.06
C ASN A 132 -0.82 -2.28 -0.72
N GLU A 133 -0.55 -3.37 -1.42
CA GLU A 133 -1.27 -4.62 -1.22
C GLU A 133 -1.05 -5.22 0.19
N GLU A 134 0.07 -4.92 0.85
CA GLU A 134 0.31 -5.39 2.22
C GLU A 134 -0.62 -4.72 3.25
N TYR A 135 -1.08 -3.50 2.96
CA TYR A 135 -2.12 -2.81 3.74
C TYR A 135 -3.52 -3.23 3.31
N TYR A 136 -3.71 -3.64 2.04
CA TYR A 136 -5.00 -4.06 1.52
C TYR A 136 -5.37 -5.51 1.89
N LEU A 137 -4.38 -6.41 2.01
CA LEU A 137 -4.60 -7.81 2.39
C LEU A 137 -5.42 -8.01 3.67
N PRO A 138 -5.17 -7.32 4.80
CA PRO A 138 -6.03 -7.44 5.99
C PRO A 138 -7.46 -6.92 5.74
N VAL A 139 -7.64 -5.88 4.94
CA VAL A 139 -8.97 -5.41 4.51
C VAL A 139 -9.69 -6.49 3.71
N LEU A 140 -9.01 -7.09 2.73
CA LEU A 140 -9.53 -8.19 1.92
C LEU A 140 -9.93 -9.38 2.78
N GLN A 141 -9.17 -9.71 3.84
CA GLN A 141 -9.51 -10.79 4.77
C GLN A 141 -10.83 -10.55 5.52
N GLU A 142 -11.12 -9.31 5.88
CA GLU A 142 -12.39 -8.96 6.53
C GLU A 142 -13.56 -9.04 5.56
N VAL A 143 -13.42 -8.41 4.38
CA VAL A 143 -14.56 -8.18 3.47
C VAL A 143 -15.01 -9.43 2.72
N VAL A 144 -14.13 -10.40 2.47
CA VAL A 144 -14.50 -11.64 1.75
C VAL A 144 -15.51 -12.50 2.50
N SER A 145 -15.60 -12.36 3.83
CA SER A 145 -16.59 -13.06 4.67
C SER A 145 -17.73 -12.17 5.15
N SER A 146 -17.72 -10.88 4.82
CA SER A 146 -18.68 -9.93 5.40
C SER A 146 -20.11 -10.18 4.90
N PRO A 147 -21.09 -10.32 5.83
CA PRO A 147 -22.50 -10.45 5.46
C PRO A 147 -23.11 -9.12 4.96
N LEU A 148 -22.43 -7.99 5.18
CA LEU A 148 -22.87 -6.67 4.74
C LEU A 148 -22.68 -6.45 3.23
N LEU A 149 -21.92 -7.32 2.56
CA LEU A 149 -21.63 -7.23 1.14
C LEU A 149 -22.49 -8.18 0.32
N THR A 150 -22.69 -7.86 -0.96
CA THR A 150 -23.29 -8.79 -1.92
C THR A 150 -22.33 -9.93 -2.24
N GLU A 151 -22.86 -11.04 -2.74
CA GLU A 151 -22.03 -12.16 -3.22
C GLU A 151 -21.07 -11.73 -4.34
N GLU A 152 -21.53 -10.87 -5.24
CA GLU A 152 -20.71 -10.28 -6.31
C GLU A 152 -19.50 -9.53 -5.74
N ARG A 153 -19.72 -8.65 -4.75
CA ARG A 153 -18.63 -7.90 -4.10
C ARG A 153 -17.66 -8.84 -3.39
N ARG A 154 -18.17 -9.82 -2.63
CA ARG A 154 -17.33 -10.82 -1.96
C ARG A 154 -16.51 -11.64 -2.96
N SER A 155 -17.10 -12.05 -4.08
CA SER A 155 -16.42 -12.78 -5.14
C SER A 155 -15.29 -11.95 -5.76
N ARG A 156 -15.57 -10.68 -6.07
CA ARG A 156 -14.57 -9.73 -6.57
C ARG A 156 -13.41 -9.53 -5.60
N TYR A 157 -13.68 -9.26 -4.32
CA TYR A 157 -12.64 -9.13 -3.30
C TYR A 157 -11.90 -10.45 -3.06
N GLY A 158 -12.58 -11.59 -3.16
CA GLY A 158 -11.97 -12.91 -3.07
C GLY A 158 -10.93 -13.12 -4.17
N PHE A 159 -11.26 -12.74 -5.41
CA PHE A 159 -10.32 -12.75 -6.52
C PHE A 159 -9.14 -11.79 -6.28
N GLN A 160 -9.40 -10.55 -5.81
CA GLN A 160 -8.31 -9.62 -5.48
C GLN A 160 -7.40 -10.15 -4.36
N GLN A 161 -7.96 -10.90 -3.41
CA GLN A 161 -7.21 -11.54 -2.34
C GLN A 161 -6.34 -12.70 -2.85
N GLU A 162 -6.87 -13.51 -3.76
CA GLU A 162 -6.12 -14.57 -4.46
C GLU A 162 -4.92 -13.96 -5.20
N MET A 163 -5.14 -12.86 -5.92
CA MET A 163 -4.11 -12.21 -6.74
C MET A 163 -3.08 -11.42 -5.89
N SER A 164 -3.52 -10.70 -4.86
CA SER A 164 -2.63 -9.96 -3.93
C SER A 164 -1.67 -10.88 -3.18
N ARG A 165 -2.06 -12.14 -2.96
CA ARG A 165 -1.21 -13.18 -2.36
C ARG A 165 -0.10 -13.70 -3.28
N GLN A 166 -0.21 -13.50 -4.60
CA GLN A 166 0.84 -13.93 -5.52
C GLN A 166 2.06 -13.02 -5.39
N ASN A 167 3.27 -13.58 -5.35
CA ASN A 167 4.53 -12.82 -5.41
C ASN A 167 4.64 -11.70 -4.35
N ARG A 168 4.22 -11.96 -3.11
CA ARG A 168 4.32 -10.95 -2.03
C ARG A 168 5.77 -10.58 -1.74
N VAL A 169 5.98 -9.37 -1.25
CA VAL A 169 7.31 -8.89 -0.85
C VAL A 169 7.90 -9.84 0.20
N GLY A 170 9.15 -10.27 -0.02
CA GLY A 170 9.86 -11.23 0.82
C GLY A 170 9.62 -12.71 0.44
N GLU A 171 8.56 -13.01 -0.31
CA GLU A 171 8.26 -14.35 -0.81
C GLU A 171 8.95 -14.63 -2.16
N SER A 172 9.03 -15.91 -2.52
CA SER A 172 9.56 -16.34 -3.82
C SER A 172 8.57 -15.99 -4.93
N ALA A 173 9.06 -15.38 -6.01
CA ALA A 173 8.26 -15.11 -7.20
C ALA A 173 7.86 -16.43 -7.90
N ASN A 174 6.66 -16.47 -8.46
CA ASN A 174 6.17 -17.58 -9.27
C ASN A 174 7.06 -17.75 -10.50
N ASP A 175 7.55 -18.97 -10.72
CA ASP A 175 8.36 -19.29 -11.87
C ASP A 175 7.51 -19.40 -13.14
N PHE A 176 8.07 -19.00 -14.28
CA PHE A 176 7.43 -19.05 -15.59
C PHE A 176 8.47 -19.24 -16.69
N THR A 177 8.00 -19.66 -17.86
CA THR A 177 8.78 -19.81 -19.07
C THR A 177 8.63 -18.57 -19.94
N TYR A 178 9.74 -18.06 -20.45
CA TYR A 178 9.74 -16.95 -21.41
C TYR A 178 10.52 -17.34 -22.67
N THR A 179 10.10 -16.82 -23.82
CA THR A 179 10.72 -17.06 -25.12
C THR A 179 11.31 -15.76 -25.67
N VAL A 180 12.55 -15.82 -26.15
CA VAL A 180 13.25 -14.68 -26.79
C VAL A 180 13.10 -14.73 -28.31
N SER A 181 13.56 -13.68 -29.01
CA SER A 181 13.38 -13.52 -30.46
C SER A 181 14.02 -14.64 -31.29
N ALA A 182 15.07 -15.27 -30.77
CA ALA A 182 15.70 -16.46 -31.37
C ALA A 182 14.83 -17.74 -31.27
N GLY A 183 13.66 -17.68 -30.61
CA GLY A 183 12.75 -18.80 -30.41
C GLY A 183 13.14 -19.74 -29.26
N GLN A 184 14.24 -19.46 -28.57
CA GLN A 184 14.69 -20.19 -27.39
C GLN A 184 13.83 -19.82 -26.19
N SER A 185 13.52 -20.81 -25.36
CA SER A 185 12.76 -20.64 -24.12
C SER A 185 13.64 -20.91 -22.90
N PHE A 186 13.41 -20.14 -21.84
CA PHE A 186 14.11 -20.23 -20.57
C PHE A 186 13.11 -20.09 -19.42
N ARG A 187 13.47 -20.53 -18.22
CA ARG A 187 12.67 -20.25 -17.02
C ARG A 187 13.21 -19.05 -16.27
N LEU A 188 12.36 -18.32 -15.54
CA LEU A 188 12.78 -17.20 -14.70
C LEU A 188 13.90 -17.62 -13.74
N TYR A 189 13.80 -18.80 -13.13
CA TYR A 189 14.79 -19.30 -12.16
C TYR A 189 16.13 -19.74 -12.77
N ASP A 190 16.18 -19.93 -14.10
CA ASP A 190 17.43 -20.21 -14.81
C ASP A 190 18.27 -18.94 -15.00
N LEU A 191 17.63 -17.76 -14.96
CA LEU A 191 18.29 -16.47 -15.12
C LEU A 191 19.18 -16.16 -13.91
N LYS A 192 20.50 -16.11 -14.13
CA LYS A 192 21.52 -15.87 -13.10
C LYS A 192 21.92 -14.39 -13.07
N SER A 193 21.42 -13.67 -12.06
CA SER A 193 21.80 -12.30 -11.73
C SER A 193 21.62 -12.03 -10.23
N GLU A 194 22.35 -11.06 -9.67
CA GLU A 194 22.14 -10.64 -8.26
C GLU A 194 20.76 -10.01 -8.08
N TYR A 195 20.32 -9.25 -9.10
CA TYR A 195 19.00 -8.66 -9.17
C TYR A 195 18.36 -8.88 -10.55
N THR A 196 17.05 -9.09 -10.57
CA THR A 196 16.24 -9.14 -11.79
C THR A 196 15.16 -8.06 -11.70
N LEU A 197 15.20 -7.08 -12.60
CA LEU A 197 14.09 -6.15 -12.79
C LEU A 197 13.18 -6.75 -13.87
N LEU A 198 12.03 -7.27 -13.45
CA LEU A 198 11.00 -7.81 -14.32
C LEU A 198 9.99 -6.70 -14.65
N MET A 199 9.83 -6.39 -15.93
CA MET A 199 8.85 -5.45 -16.44
C MET A 199 7.85 -6.19 -17.31
N PHE A 200 6.62 -6.36 -16.84
CA PHE A 200 5.53 -6.75 -17.70
C PHE A 200 5.17 -5.59 -18.61
N THR A 201 5.13 -5.83 -19.92
CA THR A 201 4.88 -4.83 -20.95
C THR A 201 3.90 -5.36 -21.98
N ASN A 202 3.39 -4.47 -22.84
CA ASN A 202 2.54 -4.83 -23.96
C ASN A 202 3.00 -4.04 -25.21
N PRO A 203 3.09 -4.65 -26.40
CA PRO A 203 3.39 -3.90 -27.62
C PRO A 203 2.40 -2.76 -27.86
N GLY A 204 2.88 -1.64 -28.41
CA GLY A 204 2.06 -0.44 -28.65
C GLY A 204 1.66 0.35 -27.40
N CYS A 205 2.11 -0.04 -26.20
CA CYS A 205 1.86 0.66 -24.95
C CYS A 205 2.73 1.92 -24.83
N SER A 206 2.14 3.11 -24.98
CA SER A 206 2.85 4.39 -24.88
C SER A 206 3.47 4.62 -23.48
N THR A 207 2.77 4.24 -22.42
CA THR A 207 3.29 4.31 -21.04
C THR A 207 4.50 3.39 -20.87
N CYS A 208 4.48 2.21 -21.47
CA CYS A 208 5.59 1.25 -21.40
C CYS A 208 6.83 1.79 -22.12
N ALA A 209 6.65 2.45 -23.27
CA ALA A 209 7.73 3.14 -23.97
C ALA A 209 8.33 4.27 -23.12
N ALA A 210 7.49 5.11 -22.51
CA ALA A 210 7.96 6.18 -21.62
C ALA A 210 8.73 5.65 -20.40
N VAL A 211 8.24 4.57 -19.78
CA VAL A 211 8.91 3.89 -18.66
C VAL A 211 10.23 3.25 -19.10
N THR A 212 10.26 2.62 -20.27
CA THR A 212 11.48 2.06 -20.87
C THR A 212 12.55 3.14 -21.06
N GLU A 213 12.17 4.28 -21.64
CA GLU A 213 13.08 5.41 -21.84
C GLU A 213 13.60 5.98 -20.52
N ARG A 214 12.73 6.14 -19.51
CA ARG A 214 13.16 6.63 -18.20
C ARG A 214 14.13 5.66 -17.51
N LEU A 215 13.84 4.35 -17.53
CA LEU A 215 14.75 3.33 -16.99
C LEU A 215 16.08 3.29 -17.76
N ARG A 216 16.04 3.49 -19.08
CA ARG A 216 17.23 3.61 -19.94
C ARG A 216 18.07 4.83 -19.57
N GLU A 217 17.46 5.92 -19.12
CA GLU A 217 18.14 7.16 -18.78
C GLU A 217 18.62 7.24 -17.33
N SER A 218 17.98 6.49 -16.43
CA SER A 218 18.33 6.40 -15.00
C SER A 218 19.82 6.12 -14.78
N LYS A 219 20.45 6.98 -13.97
CA LYS A 219 21.87 6.85 -13.63
C LYS A 219 22.11 5.63 -12.75
N GLU A 220 21.23 5.39 -11.79
CA GLU A 220 21.32 4.30 -10.81
C GLU A 220 21.27 2.94 -11.52
N LEU A 221 20.38 2.80 -12.50
CA LEU A 221 20.24 1.59 -13.31
C LEU A 221 21.43 1.40 -14.25
N LYS A 222 21.93 2.48 -14.86
CA LYS A 222 23.18 2.44 -15.66
C LYS A 222 24.37 2.00 -14.82
N ASP A 223 24.53 2.56 -13.63
CA ASP A 223 25.60 2.20 -12.70
C ASP A 223 25.49 0.71 -12.30
N ALA A 224 24.29 0.21 -12.00
CA ALA A 224 24.05 -1.19 -11.68
C ALA A 224 24.36 -2.13 -12.86
N LEU A 225 23.93 -1.78 -14.08
CA LEU A 225 24.22 -2.54 -15.30
C LEU A 225 25.72 -2.53 -15.64
N ALA A 226 26.43 -1.43 -15.37
CA ALA A 226 27.87 -1.32 -15.59
C ALA A 226 28.69 -2.26 -14.67
N LEU A 227 28.11 -2.78 -13.59
CA LEU A 227 28.73 -3.80 -12.73
C LEU A 227 28.61 -5.21 -13.29
N ASN A 228 27.91 -5.42 -14.41
CA ASN A 228 27.86 -6.70 -15.10
C ASN A 228 29.24 -7.05 -15.68
N SER A 229 29.62 -8.31 -15.54
CA SER A 229 30.90 -8.86 -16.01
C SER A 229 30.71 -10.29 -16.53
N PRO A 230 31.68 -10.86 -17.28
CA PRO A 230 31.57 -12.22 -17.79
C PRO A 230 31.36 -13.30 -16.72
N THR A 231 31.74 -13.04 -15.46
CA THR A 231 31.66 -14.00 -14.34
C THR A 231 30.55 -13.69 -13.35
N ARG A 232 29.94 -12.50 -13.44
CA ARG A 232 28.90 -12.04 -12.52
C ARG A 232 27.99 -11.01 -13.18
N THR A 233 26.69 -11.30 -13.21
CA THR A 233 25.66 -10.35 -13.64
C THR A 233 25.06 -9.69 -12.39
N MET A 234 25.29 -8.40 -12.22
CA MET A 234 24.67 -7.61 -11.15
C MET A 234 23.17 -7.43 -11.40
N LEU A 235 22.80 -6.93 -12.58
CA LEU A 235 21.41 -6.64 -12.93
C LEU A 235 21.06 -7.20 -14.30
N THR A 236 19.93 -7.89 -14.36
CA THR A 236 19.24 -8.19 -15.62
C THR A 236 17.89 -7.50 -15.62
N ILE A 237 17.59 -6.80 -16.71
CA ILE A 237 16.26 -6.23 -16.96
C ILE A 237 15.56 -7.17 -17.95
N LEU A 238 14.46 -7.79 -17.51
CA LEU A 238 13.61 -8.70 -18.27
C LEU A 238 12.31 -7.98 -18.61
N ALA A 239 12.20 -7.49 -19.84
CA ALA A 239 10.97 -6.91 -20.37
C ALA A 239 10.15 -8.03 -21.05
N LEU A 240 8.97 -8.34 -20.51
CA LEU A 240 8.20 -9.50 -20.88
C LEU A 240 6.76 -9.15 -21.24
N SER A 241 6.31 -9.62 -22.40
CA SER A 241 4.90 -9.54 -22.79
C SER A 241 4.16 -10.84 -22.44
N PRO A 242 3.17 -10.82 -21.53
CA PRO A 242 2.48 -12.04 -21.08
C PRO A 242 1.46 -12.56 -22.11
N ASP A 243 0.89 -11.67 -22.93
CA ASP A 243 -0.14 -11.98 -23.92
C ASP A 243 0.13 -11.15 -25.19
N SER A 244 0.91 -11.68 -26.12
CA SER A 244 1.15 -10.98 -27.38
C SER A 244 1.21 -11.94 -28.55
N ASP A 245 0.61 -11.51 -29.66
CA ASP A 245 0.88 -12.10 -30.96
C ASP A 245 2.39 -11.94 -31.27
N PRO A 246 3.09 -13.00 -31.71
CA PRO A 246 4.53 -12.93 -31.97
C PRO A 246 4.95 -11.86 -32.97
N GLU A 247 4.11 -11.47 -33.92
CA GLU A 247 4.44 -10.44 -34.91
C GLU A 247 4.31 -9.03 -34.32
N GLU A 248 3.24 -8.77 -33.54
CA GLU A 248 3.09 -7.51 -32.79
C GLU A 248 4.21 -7.35 -31.75
N TRP A 249 4.58 -8.44 -31.08
CA TRP A 249 5.66 -8.45 -30.09
C TRP A 249 7.02 -8.10 -30.68
N LYS A 250 7.32 -8.52 -31.92
CA LYS A 250 8.60 -8.23 -32.59
C LYS A 250 8.74 -6.77 -33.03
N ALA A 251 7.64 -6.06 -33.28
CA ALA A 251 7.68 -4.70 -33.83
C ALA A 251 8.57 -3.72 -33.03
N PRO A 252 8.49 -3.64 -31.69
CA PRO A 252 9.32 -2.73 -30.89
C PRO A 252 10.74 -3.26 -30.59
N LEU A 253 11.22 -4.36 -31.18
CA LEU A 253 12.53 -4.96 -30.86
C LEU A 253 13.70 -3.97 -30.98
N SER A 254 13.64 -3.02 -31.92
CA SER A 254 14.67 -2.00 -32.11
C SER A 254 14.63 -0.87 -31.08
N GLU A 255 13.52 -0.72 -30.36
CA GLU A 255 13.32 0.30 -29.33
C GLU A 255 13.79 -0.20 -27.95
N ILE A 256 13.89 -1.51 -27.77
CA ILE A 256 14.37 -2.11 -26.52
C ILE A 256 15.91 -2.07 -26.47
N PRO A 257 16.52 -1.58 -25.37
CA PRO A 257 17.96 -1.59 -25.23
C PRO A 257 18.55 -2.99 -25.39
N ALA A 258 19.60 -3.13 -26.20
CA ALA A 258 20.22 -4.42 -26.53
C ALA A 258 20.75 -5.20 -25.31
N GLN A 259 20.99 -4.51 -24.19
CA GLN A 259 21.44 -5.11 -22.93
C GLN A 259 20.29 -5.70 -22.09
N TRP A 260 19.03 -5.48 -22.49
CA TRP A 260 17.85 -6.03 -21.81
C TRP A 260 17.46 -7.36 -22.45
N VAL A 261 16.85 -8.23 -21.66
CA VAL A 261 16.20 -9.43 -22.17
C VAL A 261 14.77 -9.03 -22.53
N TYR A 262 14.46 -9.00 -23.82
CA TYR A 262 13.09 -8.83 -24.29
C TYR A 262 12.51 -10.20 -24.66
N ALA A 263 11.36 -10.53 -24.07
CA ALA A 263 10.76 -11.84 -24.17
C ALA A 263 9.23 -11.78 -24.19
N TYR A 264 8.61 -12.90 -24.52
CA TYR A 264 7.16 -13.09 -24.41
C TYR A 264 6.84 -14.46 -23.81
N ASP A 265 5.66 -14.57 -23.20
CA ASP A 265 5.12 -15.86 -22.79
C ASP A 265 4.40 -16.52 -23.97
N LYS A 266 5.13 -17.40 -24.67
CA LYS A 266 4.62 -18.13 -25.83
C LYS A 266 3.38 -18.97 -25.53
N SER A 267 3.22 -19.42 -24.29
CA SER A 267 2.12 -20.31 -23.90
C SER A 267 0.94 -19.58 -23.27
N GLY A 268 1.12 -18.30 -22.90
CA GLY A 268 0.21 -17.52 -22.06
C GLY A 268 -0.01 -18.15 -20.69
N GLU A 269 0.98 -18.89 -20.14
CA GLU A 269 0.85 -19.53 -18.84
C GLU A 269 0.73 -18.54 -17.68
N ILE A 270 1.37 -17.38 -17.77
CA ILE A 270 1.33 -16.33 -16.74
C ILE A 270 -0.12 -15.89 -16.52
N THR A 271 -0.84 -15.58 -17.60
CA THR A 271 -2.23 -15.17 -17.56
C THR A 271 -3.16 -16.34 -17.25
N LYS A 272 -3.00 -17.49 -17.93
CA LYS A 272 -3.88 -18.66 -17.75
C LYS A 272 -3.84 -19.24 -16.33
N LYS A 273 -2.66 -19.25 -15.71
CA LYS A 273 -2.46 -19.76 -14.35
C LYS A 273 -2.45 -18.66 -13.30
N ARG A 274 -2.67 -17.39 -13.69
CA ARG A 274 -2.71 -16.23 -12.80
C ARG A 274 -1.45 -16.11 -11.94
N LEU A 275 -0.29 -16.35 -12.54
CA LEU A 275 0.99 -16.37 -11.82
C LEU A 275 1.39 -14.99 -11.31
N TYR A 276 0.94 -13.92 -11.96
CA TYR A 276 1.23 -12.55 -11.58
C TYR A 276 -0.04 -11.71 -11.67
N ASP A 277 -0.17 -10.79 -10.72
CA ASP A 277 -1.23 -9.81 -10.69
C ASP A 277 -0.82 -8.60 -11.56
N ILE A 278 -1.17 -8.68 -12.84
CA ILE A 278 -0.84 -7.67 -13.85
C ILE A 278 -2.11 -6.83 -14.11
N LYS A 279 -2.32 -5.79 -13.30
CA LYS A 279 -3.52 -4.93 -13.41
C LYS A 279 -3.42 -3.90 -14.53
N ALA A 280 -2.21 -3.43 -14.82
CA ALA A 280 -1.93 -2.42 -15.84
C ALA A 280 -0.51 -2.57 -16.38
N PHE A 281 -0.29 -2.12 -17.62
CA PHE A 281 1.03 -2.09 -18.21
C PHE A 281 1.65 -0.68 -18.16
N PRO A 282 2.95 -0.55 -17.85
CA PRO A 282 3.81 -1.62 -17.38
C PRO A 282 3.57 -1.97 -15.90
N THR A 283 3.86 -3.21 -15.50
CA THR A 283 3.97 -3.61 -14.08
C THR A 283 5.43 -3.97 -13.78
N LEU A 284 6.00 -3.41 -12.71
CA LEU A 284 7.41 -3.57 -12.36
C LEU A 284 7.61 -4.40 -11.09
N TYR A 285 8.53 -5.35 -11.14
CA TYR A 285 8.98 -6.17 -10.01
C TYR A 285 10.50 -6.13 -9.91
N LEU A 286 11.03 -6.01 -8.69
CA LEU A 286 12.46 -6.20 -8.42
C LEU A 286 12.64 -7.49 -7.62
N LEU A 287 13.45 -8.40 -8.14
CA LEU A 287 13.73 -9.69 -7.52
C LEU A 287 15.21 -9.78 -7.13
N ASN A 288 15.50 -10.50 -6.05
CA ASN A 288 16.87 -10.82 -5.65
C ASN A 288 17.42 -12.06 -6.41
N LYS A 289 18.65 -12.46 -6.08
CA LYS A 289 19.35 -13.60 -6.68
C LYS A 289 18.59 -14.93 -6.58
N ASP A 290 17.80 -15.11 -5.51
CA ASP A 290 16.98 -16.30 -5.23
C ASP A 290 15.54 -16.14 -5.75
N LYS A 291 15.31 -15.11 -6.58
CA LYS A 291 14.00 -14.71 -7.12
C LYS A 291 12.96 -14.39 -6.04
N LYS A 292 13.40 -14.01 -4.84
CA LYS A 292 12.50 -13.41 -3.84
C LYS A 292 12.16 -11.97 -4.24
N VAL A 293 10.92 -11.60 -4.05
CA VAL A 293 10.39 -10.27 -4.40
C VAL A 293 10.89 -9.24 -3.39
N ILE A 294 11.61 -8.24 -3.88
CA ILE A 294 12.04 -7.07 -3.09
C ILE A 294 11.00 -5.96 -3.24
N LEU A 295 10.60 -5.67 -4.48
CA LEU A 295 9.58 -4.68 -4.82
C LEU A 295 8.54 -5.34 -5.73
N LYS A 296 7.26 -5.09 -5.47
CA LYS A 296 6.10 -5.58 -6.21
C LYS A 296 5.29 -4.40 -6.73
N ASP A 297 4.81 -4.47 -7.98
CA ASP A 297 4.00 -3.43 -8.66
C ASP A 297 4.48 -2.01 -8.32
N THR A 298 5.78 -1.80 -8.50
CA THR A 298 6.48 -0.65 -7.92
C THR A 298 6.69 0.48 -8.92
N SER A 299 7.11 1.64 -8.42
CA SER A 299 7.44 2.80 -9.24
C SER A 299 8.91 2.81 -9.66
N ILE A 300 9.24 3.61 -10.66
CA ILE A 300 10.63 3.79 -11.10
C ILE A 300 11.48 4.41 -9.98
N GLU A 301 10.92 5.37 -9.24
CA GLU A 301 11.58 6.06 -8.14
C GLU A 301 12.02 5.08 -7.04
N ALA A 302 11.19 4.08 -6.72
CA ALA A 302 11.53 3.06 -5.73
C ALA A 302 12.69 2.18 -6.20
N ILE A 303 12.73 1.83 -7.49
CA ILE A 303 13.83 1.07 -8.09
C ILE A 303 15.12 1.91 -8.11
N GLU A 304 15.04 3.17 -8.53
CA GLU A 304 16.15 4.13 -8.51
C GLU A 304 16.70 4.27 -7.09
N SER A 305 15.81 4.48 -6.11
CA SER A 305 16.18 4.58 -4.70
C SER A 305 16.89 3.32 -4.21
N PHE A 306 16.40 2.12 -4.55
CA PHE A 306 17.03 0.86 -4.17
C PHE A 306 18.48 0.75 -4.66
N PHE A 307 18.77 1.15 -5.89
CA PHE A 307 20.13 1.12 -6.45
C PHE A 307 20.98 2.34 -6.09
N SER A 308 20.39 3.40 -5.53
CA SER A 308 21.12 4.59 -5.08
C SER A 308 21.89 4.36 -3.77
N VAL A 309 21.39 3.44 -2.92
CA VAL A 309 21.98 3.12 -1.62
C VAL A 309 23.17 2.18 -1.83
N ARG A 310 24.38 2.74 -1.75
CA ARG A 310 25.65 1.98 -1.78
C ARG A 310 25.99 1.39 -0.43
#